data_AF-A0A9D5B3E1-F1
#
_entry.id   AF-A0A9D5B3E1-F1
#
_cell.length_a   1.000
_cell.length_b   1.000
_cell.length_c   1.000
_cell.angle_alpha   90.00
_cell.angle_beta   90.00
_cell.angle_gamma   90.00
#
_symmetry.space_group_name_H-M   'P 1'
#
loop_
_entity.id
_entity.type
_entity.pdbx_description
1 polymer ?
#
loop_
_entity_poly.entity_id
_entity_poly.type
_entity_poly.pdbx_seq_one_letter_code
_entity_poly.pdbx_strand_id
1 'polypeptide(L)'
;MKIPYLRSVIENLKNEAVQLRVGVGSEVENQQVYPPGILPKVPGRFYFYFGKPIETEGRKQELKDKDKSQELYLEVKTEVERCIAYLKEKRESDPYRSILTRSLYQATHAPTSDIPTFEI
;
A
#
# COMPACT_ATOMS: atom_id res chain seq x y z
N MET A 1 1.58 18.74 1.55
CA MET A 1 2.79 17.93 1.85
C MET A 1 3.28 18.23 3.26
N LYS A 2 3.75 17.21 4.03
CA LYS A 2 4.16 17.34 5.44
C LYS A 2 5.64 17.68 5.66
N ILE A 3 6.44 17.83 4.60
CA ILE A 3 7.87 18.18 4.67
C ILE A 3 8.01 19.63 4.22
N PRO A 4 8.32 20.59 5.12
CA PRO A 4 8.33 22.02 4.81
C PRO A 4 9.27 22.40 3.66
N TYR A 5 10.48 21.83 3.62
CA TYR A 5 11.47 22.12 2.57
C TYR A 5 11.01 21.74 1.16
N LEU A 6 10.34 20.60 1.01
CA LEU A 6 9.83 20.19 -0.30
C LEU A 6 8.62 21.03 -0.73
N ARG A 7 7.86 21.57 0.23
CA ARG A 7 6.75 22.48 -0.06
C ARG A 7 7.27 23.78 -0.67
N SER A 8 8.33 24.38 -0.11
CA SER A 8 8.93 25.59 -0.67
C SER A 8 9.56 25.35 -2.04
N VAL A 9 10.17 24.18 -2.28
CA VAL A 9 10.67 23.81 -3.62
C VAL A 9 9.53 23.74 -4.65
N ILE A 10 8.39 23.12 -4.31
CA ILE A 10 7.22 23.05 -5.20
C ILE A 10 6.60 24.43 -5.43
N GLU A 11 6.49 25.25 -4.38
CA GLU A 11 5.98 26.63 -4.50
C GLU A 11 6.89 27.50 -5.37
N ASN A 12 8.22 27.39 -5.22
CA ASN A 12 9.18 28.08 -6.07
C ASN A 12 9.07 27.62 -7.54
N LEU A 13 8.99 26.31 -7.79
CA LEU A 13 8.81 25.77 -9.14
C LEU A 13 7.48 26.17 -9.77
N LYS A 14 6.41 26.32 -8.96
CA LYS A 14 5.12 26.84 -9.43
C LYS A 14 5.22 28.32 -9.84
N ASN A 15 6.03 29.11 -9.13
CA ASN A 15 6.25 30.52 -9.43
C ASN A 15 7.19 30.73 -10.64
N GLU A 16 8.14 29.83 -10.86
CA GLU A 16 9.04 29.85 -12.02
C GLU A 16 8.40 29.27 -13.29
N ALA A 17 7.45 28.34 -13.15
CA ALA A 17 6.76 27.74 -14.29
C ALA A 17 5.78 28.73 -14.94
N VAL A 18 5.78 28.76 -16.28
CA VAL A 18 4.79 29.53 -17.06
C VAL A 18 3.39 29.00 -16.74
N GLN A 19 2.53 29.87 -16.21
CA GLN A 19 1.13 29.54 -15.94
C GLN A 19 0.34 29.58 -17.23
N LEU A 20 0.00 28.41 -17.77
CA LEU A 20 -0.66 28.28 -19.09
C LEU A 20 -2.19 28.46 -19.02
N ARG A 21 -2.76 28.55 -17.80
CA ARG A 21 -4.21 28.51 -17.55
C ARG A 21 -4.76 29.79 -16.88
N VAL A 22 -4.03 30.89 -16.97
CA VAL A 22 -4.45 32.17 -16.38
C VAL A 22 -5.73 32.66 -17.07
N GLY A 23 -6.79 32.94 -16.31
CA GLY A 23 -8.03 33.55 -16.81
C GLY A 23 -9.18 32.58 -17.10
N VAL A 24 -9.02 31.29 -16.79
CA VAL A 24 -10.10 30.29 -16.87
C VAL A 24 -10.70 30.12 -15.48
N GLY A 25 -11.54 31.07 -15.06
CA GLY A 25 -12.06 31.11 -13.68
C GLY A 25 -12.66 29.78 -13.22
N SER A 26 -12.07 29.19 -12.17
CA SER A 26 -12.52 28.02 -11.36
C SER A 26 -11.31 27.19 -10.84
N GLU A 27 -11.54 25.96 -10.38
CA GLU A 27 -10.50 24.98 -9.97
C GLU A 27 -9.45 24.68 -11.05
N VAL A 28 -9.77 24.97 -12.32
CA VAL A 28 -8.91 24.70 -13.48
C VAL A 28 -7.66 25.60 -13.50
N GLU A 29 -7.70 26.75 -12.82
CA GLU A 29 -6.54 27.65 -12.66
C GLU A 29 -5.43 27.05 -11.78
N ASN A 30 -5.73 26.04 -10.96
CA ASN A 30 -4.74 25.43 -10.08
C ASN A 30 -3.88 24.40 -10.83
N GLN A 31 -2.92 24.90 -11.62
CA GLN A 31 -1.93 24.06 -12.29
C GLN A 31 -1.01 23.39 -11.26
N GLN A 32 -1.14 22.07 -11.09
CA GLN A 32 -0.23 21.27 -10.28
C GLN A 32 1.11 21.11 -11.02
N VAL A 33 2.18 21.64 -10.44
CA VAL A 33 3.54 21.44 -10.93
C VAL A 33 4.13 20.22 -10.22
N TYR A 34 4.47 19.19 -10.98
CA TYR A 34 5.21 18.04 -10.48
C TYR A 34 6.71 18.31 -10.71
N PRO A 35 7.52 18.50 -9.65
CA PRO A 35 8.95 18.67 -9.81
C PRO A 35 9.53 17.42 -10.50
N PRO A 36 10.46 17.57 -11.46
CA PRO A 36 11.24 16.45 -11.96
C PRO A 36 12.16 15.97 -10.83
N GLY A 37 11.73 14.95 -10.12
CA GLY A 37 12.46 14.35 -9.00
C GLY A 37 11.78 13.09 -8.52
N ILE A 38 12.53 12.00 -8.42
CA ILE A 38 12.06 10.78 -7.77
C ILE A 38 12.01 11.12 -6.28
N LEU A 39 10.82 11.34 -5.73
CA LEU A 39 10.63 11.29 -4.28
C LEU A 39 10.40 9.82 -3.93
N PRO A 40 11.43 9.03 -3.58
CA PRO A 40 11.23 7.63 -3.29
C PRO A 40 10.29 7.53 -2.09
N LYS A 41 9.18 6.82 -2.26
CA LYS A 41 8.37 6.41 -1.12
C LYS A 41 9.27 5.59 -0.20
N VAL A 42 9.32 5.95 1.09
CA VAL A 42 10.09 5.17 2.08
C VAL A 42 9.59 3.73 2.03
N PRO A 43 10.46 2.75 1.73
CA PRO A 43 10.03 1.36 1.59
C PRO A 43 9.57 0.84 2.95
N GLY A 44 8.28 0.49 3.02
CA GLY A 44 7.70 -0.20 4.18
C GLY A 44 7.97 -1.70 4.14
N ARG A 45 7.69 -2.39 5.25
CA ARG A 45 7.63 -3.86 5.28
C ARG A 45 6.49 -4.38 4.39
N PHE A 46 6.72 -5.48 3.68
CA PHE A 46 5.67 -6.23 2.99
C PHE A 46 5.03 -7.25 3.94
N TYR A 47 3.71 -7.36 3.86
CA TYR A 47 2.91 -8.24 4.69
C TYR A 47 2.22 -9.27 3.81
N PHE A 48 2.40 -10.55 4.12
CA PHE A 48 1.76 -11.66 3.43
C PHE A 48 1.02 -12.50 4.47
N TYR A 49 -0.20 -12.89 4.17
CA TYR A 49 -0.99 -13.80 4.99
C TYR A 49 -1.67 -14.80 4.07
N PHE A 50 -1.36 -16.08 4.26
CA PHE A 50 -1.93 -17.17 3.50
C PHE A 50 -3.04 -17.79 4.34
N GLY A 51 -4.29 -17.51 3.95
CA GLY A 51 -5.46 -18.06 4.62
C GLY A 51 -5.64 -19.56 4.37
N LYS A 52 -6.77 -20.08 4.85
CA LYS A 52 -7.15 -21.47 4.63
C LYS A 52 -7.27 -21.77 3.12
N PRO A 53 -6.77 -22.92 2.63
CA PRO A 53 -6.99 -23.34 1.26
C PRO A 53 -8.48 -23.45 0.93
N ILE A 54 -8.84 -23.08 -0.30
CA ILE A 54 -10.20 -23.20 -0.83
C ILE A 54 -10.24 -24.46 -1.69
N GLU A 55 -10.85 -25.51 -1.16
CA GLU A 55 -10.93 -26.81 -1.83
C GLU A 55 -11.95 -26.75 -2.98
N THR A 56 -11.44 -26.92 -4.21
CA THR A 56 -12.28 -27.00 -5.42
C THR A 56 -12.31 -28.40 -6.02
N GLU A 57 -11.59 -29.35 -5.43
CA GLU A 57 -11.63 -30.75 -5.83
C GLU A 57 -13.05 -31.30 -5.63
N GLY A 58 -13.54 -32.11 -6.58
CA GLY A 58 -14.91 -32.62 -6.56
C GLY A 58 -16.01 -31.64 -7.01
N ARG A 59 -15.75 -30.33 -7.05
CA ARG A 59 -16.76 -29.28 -7.37
C ARG A 59 -16.89 -28.95 -8.86
N LYS A 60 -16.39 -29.81 -9.76
CA LYS A 60 -16.31 -29.53 -11.22
C LYS A 60 -17.65 -29.20 -11.88
N GLN A 61 -18.76 -29.77 -11.40
CA GLN A 61 -20.08 -29.46 -11.93
C GLN A 61 -20.66 -28.17 -11.35
N GLU A 62 -20.42 -27.89 -10.06
CA GLU A 62 -20.84 -26.65 -9.40
C GLU A 62 -20.16 -25.42 -10.01
N LEU A 63 -18.90 -25.54 -10.42
CA LEU A 63 -18.17 -24.47 -11.10
C LEU A 63 -18.72 -24.14 -12.50
N LYS A 64 -19.50 -25.04 -13.11
CA LYS A 64 -20.16 -24.80 -14.41
C LYS A 64 -21.51 -24.12 -14.25
N ASP A 65 -22.08 -24.17 -13.05
CA ASP A 65 -23.31 -23.48 -12.71
C ASP A 65 -22.99 -22.03 -12.36
N LYS A 66 -23.68 -21.10 -13.00
CA LYS A 66 -23.42 -19.66 -12.85
C LYS A 66 -23.70 -19.18 -11.43
N ASP A 67 -24.76 -19.66 -10.80
CA ASP A 67 -25.17 -19.19 -9.49
C ASP A 67 -24.26 -19.77 -8.41
N LYS A 68 -23.92 -21.07 -8.51
CA LYS A 68 -22.98 -21.71 -7.58
C LYS A 68 -21.55 -21.19 -7.70
N SER A 69 -21.09 -20.87 -8.92
CA SER A 69 -19.78 -20.24 -9.12
C SER A 69 -19.74 -18.81 -8.57
N GLN A 70 -20.86 -18.08 -8.66
CA GLN A 70 -20.99 -16.75 -8.05
C GLN A 70 -20.93 -16.83 -6.51
N GLU A 71 -21.60 -17.81 -5.89
CA GLU A 71 -21.52 -18.04 -4.45
C GLU A 71 -20.08 -18.31 -3.99
N LEU A 72 -19.38 -19.23 -4.68
CA LEU A 72 -17.98 -19.52 -4.37
C LEU A 72 -17.09 -18.29 -4.53
N TYR A 73 -17.31 -17.48 -5.57
CA TYR A 73 -16.56 -16.24 -5.76
C TYR A 73 -16.75 -15.27 -4.58
N LEU A 74 -17.98 -15.11 -4.09
CA LEU A 74 -18.28 -14.24 -2.95
C LEU A 74 -17.65 -14.75 -1.65
N GLU A 75 -17.63 -16.07 -1.45
CA GLU A 75 -16.92 -16.71 -0.33
C GLU A 75 -15.42 -16.40 -0.39
N VAL A 76 -14.77 -16.68 -1.53
CA VAL A 76 -13.34 -16.40 -1.76
C VAL A 76 -13.03 -14.93 -1.51
N LYS A 77 -13.85 -14.03 -2.07
CA LYS A 77 -13.69 -12.59 -1.91
C LYS A 77 -13.76 -12.18 -0.44
N THR A 78 -14.74 -12.71 0.30
CA THR A 78 -14.91 -12.42 1.73
C THR A 78 -13.71 -12.89 2.55
N GLU A 79 -13.18 -14.08 2.28
CA GLU A 79 -11.98 -14.60 2.95
C GLU A 79 -10.75 -13.74 2.65
N VAL A 80 -10.56 -13.31 1.40
CA VAL A 80 -9.46 -12.40 1.03
C VAL A 80 -9.60 -11.04 1.71
N GLU A 81 -10.81 -10.48 1.77
CA GLU A 81 -11.09 -9.21 2.47
C GLU A 81 -10.78 -9.31 3.97
N ARG A 82 -11.16 -10.43 4.62
CA ARG A 82 -10.80 -10.72 6.02
C ARG A 82 -9.28 -10.77 6.22
N CYS A 83 -8.57 -11.48 5.36
CA CYS A 83 -7.10 -11.56 5.39
C CYS A 83 -6.45 -10.17 5.26
N ILE A 84 -6.94 -9.34 4.34
CA ILE A 84 -6.45 -7.98 4.14
C ILE A 84 -6.76 -7.10 5.35
N ALA A 85 -7.95 -7.22 5.95
CA ALA A 85 -8.33 -6.47 7.14
C ALA A 85 -7.40 -6.82 8.32
N TYR A 86 -7.15 -8.11 8.54
CA TYR A 86 -6.19 -8.60 9.53
C TYR A 86 -4.79 -8.01 9.31
N LEU A 87 -4.27 -8.06 8.08
CA LEU A 87 -2.95 -7.50 7.76
C LEU A 87 -2.88 -5.99 7.98
N LYS A 88 -3.96 -5.25 7.71
CA LYS A 88 -4.02 -3.81 7.98
C LYS A 88 -3.94 -3.54 9.49
N GLU A 89 -4.66 -4.30 10.31
CA GLU A 89 -4.60 -4.17 11.76
C GLU A 89 -3.20 -4.49 12.31
N LYS A 90 -2.60 -5.62 11.89
CA LYS A 90 -1.24 -5.99 12.30
C LYS A 90 -0.19 -5.01 11.83
N ARG A 91 -0.38 -4.40 10.66
CA ARG A 91 0.53 -3.35 10.15
C ARG A 91 0.54 -2.10 11.03
N GLU A 92 -0.59 -1.71 11.62
CA GLU A 92 -0.64 -0.53 12.48
C GLU A 92 0.02 -0.77 13.84
N SER A 93 0.01 -2.02 14.33
CA SER A 93 0.67 -2.42 15.58
C SER A 93 2.11 -2.94 15.42
N ASP A 94 2.64 -3.07 14.19
CA ASP A 94 3.97 -3.64 13.94
C ASP A 94 5.12 -2.68 14.36
N PRO A 95 5.93 -3.04 15.39
CA PRO A 95 7.08 -2.24 15.81
C PRO A 95 8.18 -2.13 14.74
N TYR A 96 8.22 -3.07 13.79
CA TYR A 96 9.19 -3.16 12.71
C TYR A 96 8.66 -2.65 11.36
N ARG A 97 7.54 -1.90 11.35
CA ARG A 97 6.97 -1.31 10.12
C ARG A 97 7.95 -0.37 9.41
N SER A 98 8.73 0.40 10.18
CA SER A 98 9.70 1.37 9.68
C SER A 98 11.00 0.70 9.24
N ILE A 99 11.66 1.23 8.21
CA ILE A 99 13.01 0.76 7.85
C ILE A 99 14.02 1.05 8.95
N LEU A 100 13.86 2.14 9.70
CA LEU A 100 14.79 2.53 10.77
C LEU A 100 14.79 1.52 11.92
N THR A 101 13.60 1.07 12.36
CA THR A 101 13.51 0.10 13.46
C THR A 101 14.07 -1.26 13.04
N ARG A 102 13.89 -1.64 11.77
CA ARG A 102 14.49 -2.85 11.19
C ARG A 102 16.01 -2.77 11.10
N SER A 103 16.55 -1.64 10.63
CA SER A 103 18.00 -1.43 10.57
C SER A 103 18.63 -1.45 11.97
N LEU A 104 17.97 -0.85 12.96
CA LEU A 104 18.46 -0.89 14.35
C LEU A 104 18.43 -2.32 14.90
N TYR A 105 17.36 -3.08 14.65
CA TYR A 105 17.27 -4.49 15.06
C TYR A 105 18.41 -5.32 14.45
N GLN A 106 18.64 -5.20 13.15
CA GLN A 106 19.72 -5.91 12.46
C GLN A 106 21.11 -5.49 12.94
N ALA A 107 21.31 -4.24 13.38
CA ALA A 107 22.58 -3.78 13.93
C ALA A 107 22.89 -4.37 15.31
N THR A 108 21.86 -4.74 16.09
CA THR A 108 22.00 -5.32 17.44
C THR A 108 21.90 -6.84 17.47
N HIS A 109 21.51 -7.46 16.35
CA HIS A 109 21.36 -8.92 16.20
C HIS A 109 22.32 -9.46 15.14
N ALA A 110 22.33 -10.78 14.93
CA ALA A 110 23.17 -11.36 13.90
C ALA A 110 22.74 -10.89 12.50
N PRO A 111 23.66 -10.77 11.53
CA PRO A 111 23.33 -10.36 10.16
C PRO A 111 22.28 -11.25 9.48
N THR A 112 22.15 -12.49 9.95
CA THR A 112 21.21 -13.51 9.46
C THR A 112 19.96 -13.65 10.31
N SER A 113 19.75 -12.78 11.30
CA SER A 113 18.56 -12.84 12.16
C SER A 113 17.33 -12.36 11.41
N ASP A 114 16.31 -13.21 11.37
CA ASP A 114 15.00 -12.83 10.86
C ASP A 114 14.35 -11.77 11.76
N ILE A 115 13.70 -10.79 11.14
CA ILE A 115 12.99 -9.73 11.86
C ILE A 115 11.67 -10.33 12.38
N PRO A 116 11.35 -10.17 13.68
CA PRO A 116 10.14 -10.72 14.26
C PRO A 116 8.88 -10.29 13.48
N THR A 117 7.94 -11.21 13.36
CA THR A 117 6.64 -10.99 12.72
C THR A 117 5.52 -11.29 13.72
N PHE A 118 4.31 -10.83 13.42
CA PHE A 118 3.12 -11.15 14.20
C PHE A 118 2.82 -12.65 14.14
N GLU A 119 2.21 -13.17 15.21
CA GLU A 119 1.73 -14.55 15.27
C GLU A 119 0.62 -14.80 14.23
N ILE A 120 0.57 -16.03 13.73
CA ILE A 120 -0.36 -16.51 12.68
C ILE A 120 -1.49 -17.29 13.34
#